data_AF-F3FMJ0-F1
#
_entry.id   AF-F3FMJ0-F1
#
_cell.length_a   1.000
_cell.length_b   1.000
_cell.length_c   1.000
_cell.angle_alpha   90.00
_cell.angle_beta   90.00
_cell.angle_gamma   90.00
#
_symmetry.space_group_name_H-M   'P 1'
#
loop_
_entity.id
_entity.type
_entity.pdbx_description
1 polymer ?
#
loop_
_entity_poly.entity_id
_entity_poly.type
_entity_poly.pdbx_seq_one_letter_code
_entity_poly.pdbx_strand_id
1 'polypeptide(L)' 'MSPNHNDIDGLFEPAREKLGPLKSDEMYGFVPALALGGPMELENLQKVKTIEHLTFLSQLAPLQDWGFPDL' A
#
# COMPACT_ATOMS: atom_id res chain seq x y z
N MET A 1 -9.05 6.16 13.44
CA MET A 1 -8.79 4.80 12.92
C MET A 1 -8.79 3.84 14.08
N SER A 2 -9.61 2.79 14.04
CA SER A 2 -9.55 1.72 15.04
C SER A 2 -8.20 1.00 14.92
N PRO A 3 -7.47 0.71 16.00
CA PRO A 3 -6.14 0.10 15.95
C PRO A 3 -6.06 -1.24 15.21
N ASN A 4 -7.20 -1.90 15.01
CA ASN A 4 -7.33 -3.23 14.42
C ASN A 4 -7.87 -3.23 12.97
N HIS A 5 -7.95 -2.07 12.31
CA HIS A 5 -8.48 -1.96 10.96
C HIS A 5 -7.45 -1.33 10.01
N ASN A 6 -6.71 -2.19 9.30
CA ASN A 6 -5.67 -1.81 8.32
C ASN A 6 -6.25 -1.73 6.91
N ASP A 7 -7.45 -1.16 6.76
CA ASP A 7 -8.06 -0.91 5.45
C ASP A 7 -7.94 0.58 5.13
N ILE A 8 -7.02 0.90 4.20
CA ILE A 8 -6.78 2.28 3.76
C ILE A 8 -7.97 2.68 2.89
N ASP A 9 -8.77 3.64 3.36
CA ASP A 9 -9.96 4.16 2.68
C ASP A 9 -10.97 3.10 2.18
N GLY A 10 -10.99 1.93 2.82
CA GLY A 10 -11.90 0.85 2.42
C GLY A 10 -11.55 0.20 1.08
N LEU A 11 -10.29 0.34 0.62
CA LEU A 11 -9.84 -0.11 -0.69
C LEU A 11 -9.50 -1.61 -0.76
N PHE A 12 -9.33 -2.28 0.39
CA PHE A 12 -8.86 -3.67 0.38
C PHE A 12 -9.82 -4.64 -0.29
N GLU A 13 -11.09 -4.67 0.12
CA GLU A 13 -12.08 -5.59 -0.47
C GLU A 13 -12.34 -5.26 -1.97
N PRO A 14 -12.55 -3.98 -2.37
CA PRO A 14 -12.68 -3.64 -3.79
C PRO A 14 -11.44 -4.02 -4.63
N ALA A 15 -10.23 -3.85 -4.09
CA ALA A 15 -9.01 -4.26 -4.77
C ALA A 15 -8.94 -5.78 -4.95
N ARG A 16 -9.33 -6.53 -3.93
CA ARG A 16 -9.40 -8.00 -3.99
C ARG A 16 -10.43 -8.49 -5.00
N GLU A 17 -11.59 -7.86 -5.06
CA GLU A 17 -12.63 -8.19 -6.06
C GLU A 17 -12.15 -7.90 -7.49
N LYS A 18 -11.52 -6.73 -7.70
CA LYS A 18 -11.07 -6.27 -9.03
C LYS A 18 -9.81 -6.97 -9.54
N LEU A 19 -8.82 -7.17 -8.69
CA LEU A 19 -7.48 -7.66 -9.05
C LEU A 19 -7.28 -9.14 -8.70
N GLY A 20 -8.20 -9.73 -7.94
CA GLY A 20 -8.12 -11.09 -7.44
C GLY A 20 -7.17 -11.23 -6.24
N PRO A 21 -7.15 -12.41 -5.60
CA PRO A 21 -6.31 -12.67 -4.43
C PRO A 21 -4.81 -12.55 -4.76
N LEU A 22 -4.03 -12.18 -3.74
CA LEU A 22 -2.57 -12.07 -3.80
C LEU A 22 -1.92 -13.44 -3.62
N LYS A 23 -0.77 -13.64 -4.28
CA LYS A 23 0.20 -14.68 -3.90
C LYS A 23 1.01 -14.23 -2.68
N SER A 24 1.76 -15.15 -2.09
CA SER A 24 2.61 -14.89 -0.93
C SER A 24 3.71 -13.84 -1.16
N ASP A 25 4.05 -13.54 -2.42
CA ASP A 25 5.06 -12.57 -2.82
C ASP A 25 4.47 -11.33 -3.53
N GLU A 26 3.15 -11.13 -3.43
CA GLU A 26 2.44 -10.02 -4.04
C GLU A 26 1.79 -9.10 -2.99
N MET A 27 1.59 -7.83 -3.35
CA MET A 27 0.78 -6.86 -2.62
C MET A 27 -0.05 -6.01 -3.58
N TYR A 28 -1.10 -5.36 -3.06
CA TYR A 28 -1.75 -4.27 -3.78
C TYR A 28 -0.96 -2.98 -3.56
N GLY A 29 -0.42 -2.40 -4.63
CA GLY A 29 0.38 -1.17 -4.58
C GLY A 29 -0.17 -0.11 -5.52
N PHE A 30 -0.08 1.16 -5.12
CA PHE A 30 -0.46 2.29 -5.96
C PHE A 30 0.58 2.50 -7.07
N VAL A 31 0.09 2.65 -8.30
CA VAL A 31 0.85 2.94 -9.50
C VAL A 31 0.20 4.14 -10.21
N PRO A 32 0.84 5.32 -10.24
CA PRO A 32 2.15 5.62 -9.64
C PRO A 32 2.13 5.62 -8.09
N ALA A 33 3.30 5.50 -7.48
CA ALA A 33 3.44 5.55 -6.02
C ALA A 33 2.91 6.88 -5.46
N LEU A 34 2.23 6.83 -4.31
CA LEU A 34 1.66 8.02 -3.66
C LEU A 34 2.70 9.10 -3.34
N ALA A 35 3.93 8.71 -3.00
CA ALA A 35 5.06 9.63 -2.77
C ALA A 35 5.40 10.50 -4.00
N LEU A 36 4.95 10.10 -5.19
CA LEU A 36 5.10 10.85 -6.44
C LEU A 36 3.88 11.72 -6.77
N GLY A 37 2.91 11.85 -5.86
CA GLY A 37 1.67 12.60 -6.08
C GLY A 37 0.59 11.82 -6.84
N GLY A 38 0.66 10.48 -6.83
CA GLY A 38 -0.37 9.63 -7.42
C GLY A 38 -1.71 9.71 -6.69
N PRO A 39 -2.83 9.53 -7.40
CA PRO A 39 -4.15 9.50 -6.78
C PRO A 39 -4.37 8.21 -5.96
N MET A 40 -5.10 8.31 -4.86
CA MET A 40 -5.44 7.20 -3.97
C MET A 40 -6.76 6.56 -4.38
N GLU A 41 -6.82 6.02 -5.59
CA GLU A 41 -8.05 5.48 -6.20
C GLU A 41 -7.89 3.99 -6.55
N LEU A 42 -9.00 3.26 -6.62
CA LEU A 42 -9.02 1.83 -6.94
C LEU A 42 -8.44 1.52 -8.33
N GLU A 43 -8.52 2.45 -9.27
CA GLU A 43 -7.97 2.36 -10.64
C GLU A 43 -6.45 2.36 -10.65
N ASN A 44 -5.83 2.89 -9.60
CA ASN A 44 -4.39 3.02 -9.47
C ASN A 44 -3.76 1.87 -8.69
N LEU A 45 -4.56 0.95 -8.14
CA LEU A 45 -4.05 -0.25 -7.50
C LEU A 45 -3.69 -1.32 -8.54
N GLN A 46 -2.52 -1.92 -8.36
CA GLN A 46 -2.06 -3.08 -9.12
C GLN A 46 -1.51 -4.16 -8.18
N LYS A 47 -1.56 -5.42 -8.62
CA LYS A 47 -0.78 -6.48 -7.99
C LYS A 47 0.68 -6.34 -8.40
N VAL A 48 1.55 -6.15 -7.42
CA VAL A 48 2.98 -5.94 -7.62
C VAL A 48 3.78 -6.89 -6.74
N LYS A 49 5.02 -7.18 -7.11
CA LYS A 49 5.93 -7.98 -6.28
C LYS A 49 6.31 -7.19 -5.04
N THR A 50 6.08 -7.78 -3.87
CA THR A 50 6.25 -7.09 -2.57
C THR A 50 7.67 -6.58 -2.39
N ILE A 51 8.68 -7.44 -2.63
CA ILE A 51 10.08 -7.07 -2.41
C ILE A 51 10.51 -5.95 -3.37
N GLU A 52 10.17 -6.07 -4.66
CA GLU A 52 10.53 -5.08 -5.68
C GLU A 52 9.85 -3.74 -5.41
N HIS A 53 8.55 -3.76 -5.11
CA HIS A 53 7.78 -2.55 -4.87
C HIS A 53 8.24 -1.82 -3.60
N LEU A 54 8.44 -2.54 -2.49
CA LEU A 54 8.97 -1.94 -1.26
C LEU A 54 10.40 -1.41 -1.43
N THR A 55 11.24 -2.10 -2.22
CA THR A 55 12.60 -1.64 -2.54
C THR A 55 12.59 -0.36 -3.37
N PHE A 56 11.62 -0.22 -4.27
CA PHE A 56 11.40 1.03 -5.01
C PHE A 56 10.91 2.14 -4.09
N LEU A 57 9.90 1.88 -3.25
CA LEU A 57 9.33 2.88 -2.34
C LEU A 57 10.36 3.41 -1.33
N SER A 58 11.27 2.57 -0.83
CA SER A 58 12.33 2.99 0.09
C SER A 58 13.34 3.96 -0.51
N GLN A 59 13.41 4.03 -1.84
CA GLN A 59 14.26 4.99 -2.56
C GLN A 59 13.56 6.34 -2.79
N LEU A 60 12.23 6.40 -2.66
CA LEU A 60 11.44 7.62 -2.93
C LEU A 60 11.39 8.57 -1.73
N ALA A 61 11.31 8.04 -0.52
CA ALA A 61 11.21 8.84 0.70
C ALA A 61 11.87 8.11 1.88
N PRO A 62 12.49 8.84 2.82
CA PRO A 62 12.96 8.26 4.06
C PRO A 62 11.79 7.73 4.88
N LEU A 63 12.02 6.67 5.66
CA LEU A 63 11.04 6.21 6.63
C LEU A 63 10.84 7.30 7.67
N GLN A 64 9.59 7.76 7.82
CA GLN A 64 9.23 8.68 8.88
C GLN A 64 9.08 7.89 10.17
N ASP A 65 9.90 8.22 11.17
CA ASP A 65 9.67 7.74 12.52
C ASP A 65 8.37 8.38 13.03
N TRP A 66 7.34 7.55 13.18
CA TRP A 66 6.04 8.01 13.66
C TRP A 66 6.04 8.25 15.18
N GLY A 67 7.14 7.91 15.88
CA GLY A 67 7.24 8.09 17.33
C GLY A 67 6.12 7.33 18.02
N PHE A 68 6.20 6.00 18.06
CA PHE A 68 5.24 5.23 18.84
C PHE A 68 5.25 5.78 20.27
N PRO A 69 4.10 6.22 20.84
CA PRO A 69 4.07 6.67 22.21
C PRO A 69 4.56 5.51 23.09
N ASP A 70 5.46 5.82 24.04
CA ASP A 70 5.89 4.85 25.05
C ASP A 70 4.62 4.26 25.69
N LEU A 71 4.46 2.94 25.57
CA LEU A 71 3.31 2.18 26.08
C LEU A 71 3.18 2.28 27.61
#